data_AF-A0A3Q3GR00-F1
#
_entry.id   AF-A0A3Q3GR00-F1
#
_cell.length_a   1.000
_cell.length_b   1.000
_cell.length_c   1.000
_cell.angle_alpha   90.00
_cell.angle_beta   90.00
_cell.angle_gamma   90.00
#
_symmetry.space_group_name_H-M   'P 1'
#
loop_
_entity.id
_entity.type
_entity.pdbx_description
1 polymer ?
#
loop_
_entity_poly.entity_id
_entity_poly.type
_entity_poly.pdbx_seq_one_letter_code
_entity_poly.pdbx_strand_id
1 'polypeptide(L)'
;SNPEMEAAILEIYHIECECLSPADKATHPTNRQEDWEYIIGFCDQINKELEGPQIAVPLLVHKIHSPQEWEALQALTVLEACMKNCGRRFHNEVGKYRFLNELIKVVSPKVRTLRAL
;
A
#
# COMPACT_ATOMS: atom_id res chain seq x y z
N SER A 1 5.18 14.80 -29.28
CA SER A 1 4.66 14.16 -28.06
C SER A 1 3.53 13.23 -28.45
N ASN A 2 3.40 12.06 -27.82
CA ASN A 2 2.31 11.12 -28.12
C ASN A 2 1.14 11.42 -27.15
N PRO A 3 0.01 11.97 -27.62
CA PRO A 3 -1.11 12.35 -26.77
C PRO A 3 -1.75 11.16 -26.03
N GLU A 4 -1.66 9.95 -26.58
CA GLU A 4 -2.13 8.73 -25.91
C GLU A 4 -1.26 8.37 -24.70
N MET A 5 0.07 8.55 -24.80
CA MET A 5 0.96 8.36 -23.65
C MET A 5 0.71 9.42 -22.57
N GLU A 6 0.48 10.67 -22.95
CA GLU A 6 0.18 11.73 -21.98
C GLU A 6 -1.14 11.46 -21.23
N ALA A 7 -2.17 10.98 -21.94
CA ALA A 7 -3.43 10.58 -21.32
C ALA A 7 -3.25 9.40 -20.35
N ALA A 8 -2.49 8.36 -20.74
CA ALA A 8 -2.22 7.22 -19.87
C ALA A 8 -1.43 7.61 -18.60
N ILE A 9 -0.49 8.55 -18.72
CA ILE A 9 0.26 9.07 -17.56
C ILE A 9 -0.69 9.79 -16.60
N LEU A 10 -1.55 10.68 -17.12
CA LEU A 10 -2.52 11.40 -16.30
C LEU A 10 -3.52 10.47 -15.60
N GLU A 11 -3.95 9.41 -16.28
CA GLU A 11 -4.83 8.38 -15.72
C GLU A 11 -4.14 7.64 -14.56
N ILE A 12 -2.88 7.23 -14.74
CA ILE A 12 -2.08 6.59 -13.66
C ILE A 12 -1.92 7.54 -12.47
N TYR A 13 -1.61 8.81 -12.69
CA TYR A 13 -1.52 9.80 -11.61
C TYR A 13 -2.85 9.99 -10.88
N HIS A 14 -3.97 9.92 -11.60
CA HIS A 14 -5.29 10.01 -11.00
C HIS A 14 -5.58 8.81 -10.11
N ILE A 15 -5.32 7.58 -10.60
CA ILE A 15 -5.49 6.34 -9.83
C ILE A 15 -4.59 6.34 -8.59
N GLU A 16 -3.36 6.85 -8.70
CA GLU A 16 -2.45 7.00 -7.57
C GLU A 16 -3.04 7.92 -6.49
N CYS A 17 -3.59 9.08 -6.87
CA CYS A 17 -4.29 9.96 -5.93
C CYS A 17 -5.48 9.28 -5.26
N GLU A 18 -6.28 8.51 -6.02
CA GLU A 18 -7.44 7.79 -5.50
C GLU A 18 -7.04 6.68 -4.52
N CYS A 19 -5.94 5.98 -4.76
CA CYS A 19 -5.42 4.95 -3.84
C CYS A 19 -4.70 5.56 -2.62
N LEU A 20 -4.04 6.70 -2.78
CA LEU A 20 -3.26 7.33 -1.72
C LEU A 20 -4.17 7.83 -0.58
N SER A 21 -5.31 8.46 -0.91
CA SER A 21 -6.13 9.10 0.13
C SER A 21 -6.74 8.13 1.15
N PRO A 22 -7.28 6.95 0.77
CA PRO A 22 -7.77 5.96 1.73
C PRO A 22 -6.61 5.30 2.48
N ALA A 23 -5.47 5.04 1.83
CA ALA A 23 -4.29 4.47 2.49
C ALA A 23 -3.76 5.39 3.59
N ASP A 24 -3.65 6.70 3.33
CA ASP A 24 -3.21 7.69 4.32
C ASP A 24 -4.15 7.79 5.52
N LYS A 25 -5.46 7.75 5.28
CA LYS A 25 -6.48 7.81 6.34
C LYS A 25 -6.50 6.52 7.16
N ALA A 26 -6.45 5.36 6.50
CA ALA A 26 -6.43 4.06 7.15
C ALA A 26 -5.20 3.84 8.04
N THR A 27 -4.05 4.44 7.67
CA THR A 27 -2.80 4.29 8.43
C THR A 27 -2.40 5.55 9.21
N HIS A 28 -3.31 6.51 9.42
CA HIS A 28 -2.93 7.77 10.06
C HIS A 28 -2.43 7.54 11.50
N PRO A 29 -1.29 8.12 11.93
CA PRO A 29 -0.71 7.84 13.24
C PRO A 29 -1.57 8.26 14.44
N THR A 30 -2.56 9.12 14.23
CA THR A 30 -3.46 9.60 15.29
C THR A 30 -4.73 8.76 15.43
N ASN A 31 -4.92 7.75 14.58
CA ASN A 31 -6.04 6.83 14.69
C ASN A 31 -5.97 6.12 16.05
N ARG A 32 -7.10 6.04 16.75
CA ARG A 32 -7.15 5.35 18.06
C ARG A 32 -7.30 3.84 17.93
N GLN A 33 -7.79 3.40 16.78
CA GLN A 33 -8.07 2.02 16.41
C GLN A 33 -8.07 1.92 14.89
N GLU A 34 -8.12 0.70 14.38
CA GLU A 34 -8.26 0.41 12.94
C GLU A 34 -9.53 1.04 12.38
N ASP A 35 -9.39 1.83 11.31
CA ASP A 35 -10.51 2.45 10.62
C ASP A 35 -10.96 1.56 9.45
N TRP A 36 -11.86 0.62 9.77
CA TRP A 36 -12.36 -0.38 8.83
C TRP A 36 -13.10 0.22 7.64
N GLU A 37 -13.65 1.43 7.76
CA GLU A 37 -14.28 2.13 6.64
C GLU A 37 -13.24 2.46 5.56
N TYR A 38 -12.11 3.05 5.95
CA TYR A 38 -11.03 3.36 5.01
C TYR A 38 -10.27 2.12 4.56
N ILE A 39 -10.12 1.10 5.40
CA ILE A 39 -9.47 -0.17 5.02
C ILE A 39 -10.26 -0.86 3.91
N ILE A 40 -11.58 -0.99 4.05
CA ILE A 40 -12.43 -1.60 3.03
C ILE A 40 -12.52 -0.70 1.79
N GLY A 41 -12.65 0.62 1.97
CA GLY A 41 -12.65 1.58 0.86
C GLY A 41 -11.38 1.50 0.02
N PHE A 42 -10.21 1.29 0.64
CA PHE A 42 -8.97 1.05 -0.09
C PHE A 42 -8.99 -0.27 -0.89
N CYS A 43 -9.53 -1.35 -0.33
CA CYS A 43 -9.68 -2.63 -1.03
C CYS A 43 -10.60 -2.49 -2.26
N ASP A 44 -11.72 -1.78 -2.11
CA ASP A 44 -12.67 -1.54 -3.19
C ASP A 44 -12.03 -0.72 -4.31
N GLN A 45 -11.27 0.31 -3.96
CA GLN A 45 -10.53 1.14 -4.91
C GLN A 45 -9.48 0.32 -5.71
N ILE A 46 -8.72 -0.56 -5.04
CA ILE A 46 -7.77 -1.46 -5.70
C ILE A 46 -8.47 -2.36 -6.73
N ASN A 47 -9.64 -2.87 -6.39
CA ASN A 47 -10.38 -3.80 -7.24
C ASN A 47 -11.06 -3.09 -8.43
N LYS A 48 -11.42 -1.82 -8.26
CA LYS A 48 -12.07 -0.99 -9.30
C LYS A 48 -11.13 -0.71 -10.48
N GLU A 49 -9.87 -0.41 -10.21
CA GLU A 49 -8.92 0.07 -11.21
C GLU A 49 -8.05 -1.05 -11.80
N LEU A 50 -7.65 -0.95 -13.07
CA LEU A 50 -6.81 -1.94 -13.76
C LEU A 50 -5.34 -1.91 -13.27
N GLU A 51 -4.86 -0.73 -12.91
CA GLU A 51 -3.52 -0.48 -12.37
C GLU A 51 -3.51 -0.40 -10.84
N GLY A 52 -4.69 -0.49 -10.20
CA GLY A 52 -4.86 -0.39 -8.75
C GLY A 52 -3.88 -1.25 -7.94
N PRO A 53 -3.73 -2.55 -8.23
CA PRO A 53 -2.75 -3.40 -7.56
C PRO A 53 -1.29 -2.93 -7.69
N GLN A 54 -0.88 -2.51 -8.87
CA GLN A 54 0.48 -2.08 -9.18
C GLN A 54 0.83 -0.77 -8.46
N ILE A 55 -0.18 0.07 -8.21
CA ILE A 55 -0.06 1.34 -7.51
C ILE A 55 -0.14 1.16 -5.99
N ALA A 56 -1.07 0.34 -5.51
CA ALA A 56 -1.32 0.14 -4.08
C ALA A 56 -0.17 -0.58 -3.36
N VAL A 57 0.47 -1.55 -4.00
CA VAL A 57 1.56 -2.33 -3.37
C VAL A 57 2.75 -1.45 -2.96
N PRO A 58 3.29 -0.56 -3.82
CA PRO A 58 4.30 0.42 -3.41
C PRO A 58 3.87 1.33 -2.26
N LEU A 59 2.61 1.80 -2.26
CA LEU A 59 2.07 2.63 -1.18
C LEU A 59 2.07 1.88 0.16
N LEU A 60 1.61 0.62 0.16
CA LEU A 60 1.63 -0.24 1.35
C LEU A 60 3.05 -0.47 1.86
N VAL A 61 4.00 -0.77 0.96
CA VAL A 61 5.42 -0.89 1.34
C VAL A 61 5.90 0.37 2.04
N HIS A 62 5.64 1.55 1.47
CA HIS A 62 6.05 2.81 2.07
C HIS A 62 5.48 2.98 3.49
N LYS A 63 4.20 2.68 3.70
CA LYS A 63 3.54 2.74 5.01
C LYS A 63 4.06 1.70 6.01
N ILE A 64 4.29 0.46 5.59
CA ILE A 64 4.88 -0.61 6.42
C ILE A 64 6.30 -0.23 6.88
N HIS A 65 7.03 0.50 6.05
CA HIS A 65 8.36 1.00 6.39
C HIS A 65 8.36 2.24 7.28
N SER A 66 7.20 2.77 7.67
CA SER A 66 7.09 3.95 8.53
C SER A 66 7.92 3.79 9.81
N PRO A 67 8.61 4.86 10.27
CA PRO A 67 9.26 4.86 11.57
C PRO A 67 8.25 4.89 12.73
N GLN A 68 7.00 5.26 12.46
CA GLN A 68 5.93 5.27 13.47
C GLN A 68 5.35 3.86 13.58
N GLU A 69 5.56 3.21 14.72
CA GLU A 69 5.13 1.82 14.96
C GLU A 69 3.64 1.63 14.68
N TRP A 70 2.81 2.56 15.11
CA TRP A 70 1.36 2.46 14.91
C TRP A 70 0.92 2.62 13.44
N GLU A 71 1.58 3.48 12.66
CA GLU A 71 1.31 3.59 11.22
C GLU A 71 1.71 2.29 10.50
N ALA A 72 2.86 1.72 10.83
CA ALA A 72 3.32 0.47 10.25
C ALA A 72 2.42 -0.72 10.61
N LEU A 73 1.93 -0.80 11.85
CA LEU A 73 0.99 -1.83 12.29
C LEU A 73 -0.34 -1.73 11.54
N GLN A 74 -0.93 -0.53 11.44
CA GLN A 74 -2.15 -0.31 10.65
C GLN A 74 -1.94 -0.67 9.17
N ALA A 75 -0.77 -0.36 8.60
CA ALA A 75 -0.45 -0.74 7.22
C ALA A 75 -0.40 -2.27 7.02
N LEU A 76 0.06 -3.02 8.02
CA LEU A 76 0.00 -4.49 8.01
C LEU A 76 -1.44 -5.00 8.10
N THR A 77 -2.30 -4.37 8.90
CA THR A 77 -3.75 -4.68 8.93
C THR A 77 -4.38 -4.41 7.55
N VAL A 78 -4.06 -3.28 6.91
CA VAL A 78 -4.55 -2.97 5.55
C VAL A 78 -4.08 -4.04 4.56
N LEU A 79 -2.79 -4.43 4.60
CA LEU A 79 -2.26 -5.49 3.74
C LEU A 79 -3.00 -6.82 3.95
N GLU A 80 -3.27 -7.21 5.20
CA GLU A 80 -4.03 -8.42 5.52
C GLU A 80 -5.45 -8.35 4.93
N ALA A 81 -6.13 -7.21 5.11
CA ALA A 81 -7.47 -6.99 4.56
C ALA A 81 -7.45 -7.07 3.02
N CYS A 82 -6.47 -6.47 2.35
CA CYS A 82 -6.32 -6.57 0.91
C CYS A 82 -6.05 -8.02 0.47
N MET A 83 -5.25 -8.81 1.21
CA MET A 83 -5.06 -10.23 0.88
C MET A 83 -6.35 -11.04 1.00
N LYS A 84 -7.27 -10.66 1.90
CA LYS A 84 -8.58 -11.31 2.07
C LYS A 84 -9.64 -10.85 1.06
N ASN A 85 -9.66 -9.56 0.72
CA ASN A 85 -10.75 -8.92 -0.02
C ASN A 85 -10.39 -8.57 -1.48
N CYS A 86 -9.11 -8.52 -1.82
CA CYS A 86 -8.68 -8.30 -3.21
C CYS A 86 -8.50 -9.62 -3.95
N GLY A 87 -8.63 -9.55 -5.28
CA GLY A 87 -8.51 -10.71 -6.15
C GLY A 87 -7.06 -11.08 -6.52
N ARG A 88 -6.94 -12.11 -7.38
CA ARG A 88 -5.66 -12.65 -7.88
C ARG A 88 -4.68 -11.60 -8.42
N ARG A 89 -5.18 -10.49 -8.98
CA ARG A 89 -4.33 -9.40 -9.50
C ARG A 89 -3.48 -8.77 -8.40
N PHE A 90 -4.07 -8.52 -7.22
CA PHE A 90 -3.34 -8.01 -6.06
C PHE A 90 -2.38 -9.05 -5.49
N HIS A 91 -2.84 -10.30 -5.34
CA HIS A 91 -1.99 -11.39 -4.85
C HIS A 91 -0.76 -11.61 -5.71
N ASN A 92 -0.88 -11.46 -7.04
CA ASN A 92 0.24 -11.58 -7.97
C ASN A 92 1.29 -10.49 -7.77
N GLU A 93 0.88 -9.25 -7.44
CA GLU A 93 1.82 -8.16 -7.13
C GLU A 93 2.53 -8.39 -5.79
N VAL A 94 1.77 -8.79 -4.76
CA VAL A 94 2.30 -9.13 -3.42
C VAL A 94 3.24 -10.35 -3.47
N GLY A 95 2.96 -11.33 -4.32
CA GLY A 95 3.77 -12.53 -4.49
C GLY A 95 5.12 -12.32 -5.18
N LYS A 96 5.39 -11.12 -5.74
CA LYS A 96 6.67 -10.83 -6.40
C LYS A 96 7.79 -10.71 -5.37
N TYR A 97 8.97 -11.22 -5.74
CA TYR A 97 10.19 -11.06 -4.95
C TYR A 97 10.48 -9.61 -4.55
N ARG A 98 10.14 -8.65 -5.42
CA ARG A 98 10.30 -7.22 -5.12
C ARG A 98 9.56 -6.83 -3.84
N PHE A 99 8.31 -7.24 -3.67
CA PHE A 99 7.53 -6.93 -2.48
C PHE A 99 8.04 -7.71 -1.25
N LEU A 100 8.25 -9.02 -1.40
CA LEU A 100 8.71 -9.89 -0.32
C LEU A 100 10.06 -9.43 0.26
N ASN A 101 10.97 -8.94 -0.59
CA ASN A 101 12.25 -8.39 -0.16
C ASN A 101 12.10 -7.16 0.73
N GLU A 102 11.08 -6.32 0.52
CA GLU A 102 10.81 -5.19 1.41
C GLU A 102 10.36 -5.67 2.78
N LEU A 103 9.45 -6.67 2.84
CA LEU A 103 9.04 -7.26 4.13
C LEU A 103 10.21 -7.92 4.89
N ILE A 104 11.10 -8.60 4.18
CA ILE A 104 12.31 -9.18 4.78
C ILE A 104 13.17 -8.10 5.44
N LYS A 105 13.31 -6.91 4.84
CA LYS A 105 14.07 -5.79 5.43
C LYS A 105 13.45 -5.32 6.75
N VAL A 106 12.12 -5.31 6.87
CA VAL A 106 11.41 -4.87 8.08
C VAL A 106 11.67 -5.79 9.27
N VAL A 107 11.76 -7.10 9.03
CA VAL A 107 12.01 -8.10 10.09
C VAL A 107 13.50 -8.36 10.33
N SER A 108 14.36 -8.00 9.38
CA SER A 108 15.80 -8.23 9.48
C SER A 108 16.43 -7.42 10.63
N PRO A 109 17.09 -8.06 11.61
CA PRO A 109 17.69 -7.38 12.77
C PRO A 109 18.68 -6.29 12.36
N LYS A 110 19.47 -6.52 11.30
CA LYS A 110 20.45 -5.55 10.75
C LYS A 110 19.82 -4.19 10.39
N VAL A 111 18.58 -4.17 9.92
CA VAL A 111 17.90 -2.94 9.49
C VAL A 111 17.29 -2.21 10.68
N ARG A 112 16.75 -2.96 11.66
CA ARG A 112 16.19 -2.38 12.90
C ARG A 112 17.28 -1.69 13.74
N THR A 113 18.46 -2.29 13.84
CA THR A 113 19.59 -1.67 14.56
C THR A 113 20.05 -0.36 13.93
N LEU A 114 20.04 -0.24 12.60
CA LEU A 114 20.40 1.01 11.91
C LEU A 114 19.36 2.13 12.07
N ARG A 115 18.09 1.79 12.33
CA ARG A 115 17.02 2.78 12.56
C ARG A 115 16.94 3.25 14.03
N ALA A 116 17.55 2.51 14.95
CA ALA A 116 17.57 2.82 16.38
C ALA A 116 18.84 3.57 16.83
N LEU A 117 19.77 3.85 15.90
CA LEU A 117 21.00 4.62 16.07
C LEU A 117 20.84 5.98 15.39
#